data_AF-A0A519QSC4-F1
#
_entry.id   AF-A0A519QSC4-F1
#
_cell.length_a   1.000
_cell.length_b   1.000
_cell.length_c   1.000
_cell.angle_alpha   90.00
_cell.angle_beta   90.00
_cell.angle_gamma   90.00
#
_symmetry.space_group_name_H-M   'P 1'
#
loop_
_entity.id
_entity.type
_entity.pdbx_description
1 polymer ?
#
loop_
_entity_poly.entity_id
_entity_poly.type
_entity_poly.pdbx_seq_one_letter_code
_entity_poly.pdbx_strand_id
1 'polypeptide(L)' 'MNKYLKIVIMVAICVAVGYLSGVVTRESVTTWYTTIEKPSFNPPNWIFAPVWTSLYVLMGIGAGLV' A
#
# COMPACT_ATOMS: atom_id res chain seq x y z
N MET A 1 2.55 15.25 22.21
CA MET A 1 2.21 15.33 20.76
C MET A 1 0.70 15.28 20.62
N ASN A 2 0.09 16.19 19.85
CA ASN A 2 -1.36 16.18 19.59
C ASN A 2 -1.77 14.83 18.96
N LYS A 3 -2.89 14.23 19.40
CA LYS A 3 -3.42 12.97 18.86
C LYS A 3 -3.51 12.99 17.33
N TYR A 4 -4.04 14.08 16.77
CA TYR A 4 -4.16 14.23 15.32
C TYR A 4 -2.79 14.30 14.64
N LEU A 5 -1.82 14.94 15.29
CA LEU A 5 -0.44 15.01 14.79
C LEU A 5 0.23 13.62 14.79
N LYS A 6 0.02 12.81 15.83
CA LYS A 6 0.49 11.40 15.84
C LYS A 6 -0.07 10.60 14.66
N ILE A 7 -1.39 10.68 14.45
CA ILE A 7 -2.07 9.97 13.36
C ILE A 7 -1.52 10.38 12.00
N VAL A 8 -1.40 11.69 11.74
CA VAL A 8 -0.87 12.19 10.46
C VAL A 8 0.56 11.71 10.23
N ILE A 9 1.43 11.78 11.24
CA ILE A 9 2.81 11.30 11.15
C ILE A 9 2.84 9.79 10.82
N MET A 10 2.05 8.98 11.53
CA MET A 10 2.03 7.53 11.31
C MET A 10 1.47 7.15 9.93
N VAL A 11 0.40 7.82 9.48
CA VAL A 11 -0.11 7.66 8.10
C VAL A 11 0.94 8.02 7.08
N ALA A 12 1.63 9.14 7.24
CA ALA A 12 2.69 9.56 6.32
C ALA A 12 3.82 8.53 6.26
N ILE A 13 4.25 7.99 7.41
CA ILE A 13 5.28 6.95 7.48
C ILE A 13 4.81 5.68 6.76
N CYS A 14 3.61 5.17 7.06
CA CYS A 14 3.09 3.95 6.43
C CYS A 14 2.96 4.09 4.91
N VAL A 15 2.42 5.21 4.43
CA VAL A 15 2.28 5.48 2.99
C VAL A 15 3.65 5.65 2.32
N ALA A 16 4.60 6.33 2.97
CA ALA A 16 5.95 6.50 2.43
C ALA A 16 6.68 5.15 2.29
N VAL A 17 6.61 4.29 3.31
CA VAL A 17 7.18 2.94 3.25
C VAL A 17 6.51 2.12 2.14
N GLY A 18 5.17 2.17 2.05
CA GLY A 18 4.42 1.51 0.99
C GLY A 18 4.81 1.97 -0.40
N TYR A 19 4.99 3.27 -0.60
CA TYR A 19 5.45 3.85 -1.86
C TYR A 19 6.86 3.38 -2.23
N LEU A 20 7.81 3.45 -1.29
CA LEU A 20 9.19 3.01 -1.53
C LEU A 20 9.26 1.52 -1.86
N SER A 21 8.52 0.67 -1.13
CA SER A 21 8.40 -0.75 -1.44
C SER A 21 7.77 -0.98 -2.82
N GLY A 22 6.74 -0.21 -3.18
CA GLY A 22 6.11 -0.23 -4.49
C GLY A 22 7.07 0.12 -5.62
N VAL A 23 7.95 1.12 -5.44
CA VAL A 23 8.98 1.49 -6.43
C VAL A 23 9.93 0.32 -6.68
N VAL A 24 10.40 -0.35 -5.62
CA VAL A 24 11.33 -1.48 -5.72
C VAL A 24 10.68 -2.69 -6.39
N THR A 25 9.39 -2.92 -6.17
CA THR A 25 8.67 -4.12 -6.67
C THR A 25 7.94 -3.89 -7.99
N ARG A 26 7.87 -2.65 -8.50
CA ARG A 26 7.08 -2.29 -9.69
C ARG A 26 7.43 -3.11 -10.92
N GLU A 27 8.71 -3.38 -11.13
CA GLU A 27 9.20 -4.13 -12.30
C GLU A 27 8.66 -5.57 -12.32
N SER A 28 8.54 -6.20 -11.15
CA SER A 28 7.99 -7.56 -11.02
C SER A 28 6.54 -7.65 -11.50
N VAL A 29 5.74 -6.60 -11.29
CA VAL A 29 4.32 -6.55 -11.67
C VAL A 29 4.14 -6.51 -13.19
N THR A 30 5.09 -5.94 -13.92
CA THR A 30 5.04 -5.81 -15.39
C THR A 30 5.80 -6.89 -16.13
N THR A 31 6.72 -7.60 -15.45
CA THR A 31 7.58 -8.61 -16.07
C THR A 31 6.99 -10.01 -15.95
N TRP A 32 7.25 -10.71 -14.85
CA TRP A 32 6.82 -12.11 -14.69
C TRP A 32 5.37 -12.24 -14.21
N TYR A 33 4.84 -11.27 -13.46
CA TYR A 33 3.47 -11.36 -12.93
C TYR A 33 2.39 -11.37 -14.03
N THR A 34 2.71 -10.82 -15.21
CA THR A 34 1.79 -10.81 -16.36
C THR A 34 1.77 -12.15 -17.09
N THR A 35 2.79 -13.00 -16.94
CA THR A 35 2.92 -14.29 -17.65
C THR A 35 2.22 -15.45 -16.95
N ILE A 36 1.74 -15.23 -15.72
CA ILE A 36 1.04 -16.24 -14.93
C ILE A 36 -0.40 -16.39 -15.42
N GLU A 37 -0.82 -17.65 -15.58
CA GLU A 37 -2.24 -18.02 -15.72
C GLU A 37 -2.98 -17.70 -14.41
N LYS A 38 -3.77 -16.63 -14.45
CA LYS A 38 -4.51 -16.12 -13.30
C LYS A 38 -5.93 -16.70 -13.28
N PRO A 39 -6.47 -17.07 -12.11
CA PRO A 39 -7.86 -17.49 -12.01
C PRO A 39 -8.81 -16.34 -12.41
N SER A 40 -10.02 -16.67 -12.84
CA SER A 40 -11.00 -15.69 -13.35
C SER A 40 -11.43 -14.62 -12.33
N PHE A 41 -11.23 -14.88 -11.03
CA PHE A 41 -11.53 -13.94 -9.94
C PHE A 41 -10.34 -13.06 -9.54
N ASN A 42 -9.19 -13.16 -10.22
CA ASN A 42 -8.06 -12.28 -9.95
C ASN A 42 -8.38 -10.84 -10.40
N PRO A 43 -8.30 -9.84 -9.51
CA PRO A 43 -8.60 -8.46 -9.87
C PRO A 43 -7.59 -7.88 -10.88
N PRO A 44 -8.01 -6.88 -11.69
CA PRO A 44 -7.10 -6.11 -12.54
C PRO A 44 -5.92 -5.51 -11.75
N ASN A 45 -4.72 -5.49 -12.35
CA ASN A 45 -3.49 -5.03 -11.67
C ASN A 45 -3.57 -3.61 -11.09
N TRP A 46 -4.36 -2.71 -11.69
CA TRP A 46 -4.50 -1.35 -11.20
C TRP A 46 -5.19 -1.27 -9.83
N ILE A 47 -5.94 -2.30 -9.42
CA ILE A 47 -6.64 -2.36 -8.12
C ILE A 47 -5.65 -2.49 -6.95
N PHE A 48 -4.44 -3.00 -7.18
CA PHE A 48 -3.42 -3.08 -6.14
C PHE A 48 -3.11 -1.70 -5.54
N ALA A 49 -3.01 -0.65 -6.36
CA ALA A 49 -2.70 0.70 -5.89
C ALA A 49 -3.71 1.24 -4.86
N PRO A 50 -5.03 1.36 -5.17
CA PRO A 50 -5.99 1.87 -4.20
C PRO A 50 -6.12 0.97 -2.97
N VAL A 51 -6.11 -0.36 -3.12
CA VAL A 51 -6.20 -1.28 -1.97
C VAL A 51 -5.03 -1.10 -1.02
N TRP A 52 -3.79 -1.11 -1.52
CA TRP A 52 -2.61 -0.94 -0.69
C TRP A 52 -2.57 0.45 -0.05
N THR A 53 -2.90 1.51 -0.78
CA THR A 53 -2.98 2.86 -0.20
C THR A 53 -4.00 2.92 0.93
N SER A 54 -5.20 2.36 0.75
CA SER A 54 -6.21 2.29 1.82
C SER A 54 -5.68 1.53 3.03
N LEU A 55 -5.02 0.38 2.83
CA LEU A 55 -4.42 -0.38 3.93
C LEU A 55 -3.34 0.41 4.67
N TYR A 56 -2.42 1.09 3.98
CA TYR A 56 -1.39 1.92 4.62
C TYR A 56 -1.97 3.08 5.41
N VAL A 57 -3.03 3.71 4.91
CA VAL A 57 -3.75 4.77 5.65
C VAL A 57 -4.39 4.20 6.91
N LEU A 58 -5.10 3.06 6.82
CA LEU A 58 -5.75 2.44 7.97
C LEU A 58 -4.74 1.96 9.02
N MET A 59 -3.61 1.38 8.59
CA MET A 59 -2.50 1.00 9.48
C MET A 59 -1.91 2.21 10.19
N GLY A 60 -1.66 3.32 9.48
CA GLY A 60 -1.15 4.54 10.07
C GLY A 60 -2.12 5.18 11.07
N ILE A 61 -3.43 5.14 10.78
CA ILE A 61 -4.47 5.56 11.74
C ILE A 61 -4.40 4.68 12.99
N GLY A 62 -4.40 3.36 12.83
CA GLY A 62 -4.30 2.42 13.95
C GLY A 62 -3.06 2.65 14.80
N ALA A 63 -1.88 2.79 14.18
CA ALA A 63 -0.62 3.06 14.86
C ALA A 63 -0.61 4.41 15.60
N GLY A 64 -1.24 5.44 15.03
CA GLY A 64 -1.33 6.76 15.66
C GLY A 64 -2.34 6.88 16.80
N LEU A 65 -3.24 5.88 16.96
CA LEU A 65 -4.22 5.82 18.04
C LEU A 65 -3.67 5.18 19.34
N VAL A 66 -2.56 4.45 19.26
CA VAL A 66 -1.83 3.86 20.39
C VAL A 66 -0.90 4.90 21.04
#